data_AF-A0A3L7PCS9-F1
#
_entry.id   AF-A0A3L7PCS9-F1
#
_cell.length_a   1.000
_cell.length_b   1.000
_cell.length_c   1.000
_cell.angle_alpha   90.00
_cell.angle_beta   90.00
_cell.angle_gamma   90.00
#
_symmetry.space_group_name_H-M   'P 1'
#
loop_
_entity.id
_entity.type
_entity.pdbx_description
1 polymer ?
#
loop_
_entity_poly.entity_id
_entity_poly.type
_entity_poly.pdbx_seq_one_letter_code
_entity_poly.pdbx_strand_id
1 'polypeptide(L)'
;MSDRHYVHHEDEVALAKILKESKPWIERFGTTLIYGLAAVLAIAAVIVYVARRPPATASESQALMLAATPEDYQAVADEAANTPIGTVARIRQAELSLQNAVNNMFTDRKLAIEELDKAAATYDRLSERKDVDGVLRERVLAGVARVAETRCDGTDATVKAAVDAWQKLLKEFPESKMFKDIAEDRVKKLPAEATKSFYAWFQQQKPEPGDDLQLPQDGPGKVPAIPHIDIPDLTAPSIAPAKVDAATPAPAEGTPAPAEGTPAPAEGTPAPEKSGE
;
A
#
# COMPACT_ATOMS: atom_id res chain seq x y z
N MET A 1 21.82 15.22 -77.36
CA MET A 1 22.35 16.50 -76.87
C MET A 1 21.22 17.10 -76.06
N SER A 2 21.26 16.99 -74.73
CA SER A 2 22.03 17.86 -73.84
C SER A 2 21.46 19.28 -73.80
N ASP A 3 20.41 19.47 -73.01
CA ASP A 3 20.20 20.73 -72.31
C ASP A 3 20.37 20.48 -70.81
N ARG A 4 21.18 21.34 -70.19
CA ARG A 4 21.68 21.17 -68.82
C ARG A 4 21.57 22.51 -68.10
N HIS A 5 20.87 22.49 -66.96
CA HIS A 5 20.87 23.52 -65.91
C HIS A 5 20.24 24.89 -66.22
N TYR A 6 20.12 25.66 -65.12
CA TYR A 6 19.35 26.89 -64.90
C TYR A 6 17.83 26.62 -64.88
N VAL A 7 17.09 26.94 -63.81
CA VAL A 7 17.24 28.06 -62.86
C VAL A 7 17.09 27.61 -61.39
N HIS A 8 18.00 28.05 -60.51
CA HIS A 8 17.84 28.06 -59.04
C HIS A 8 18.11 29.43 -58.40
N HIS A 9 18.40 30.47 -59.20
CA HIS A 9 18.85 31.77 -58.67
C HIS A 9 17.75 32.66 -58.11
N GLU A 10 16.49 32.53 -58.52
CA GLU A 10 15.46 33.50 -58.10
C GLU A 10 15.07 33.33 -56.61
N ASP A 11 15.01 32.08 -56.12
CA ASP A 11 14.74 31.77 -54.71
C ASP A 11 15.88 32.27 -53.80
N GLU A 12 17.14 32.12 -54.23
CA GLU A 12 18.31 32.65 -53.53
C GLU A 12 18.24 34.18 -53.40
N VAL A 13 17.83 34.88 -54.47
CA VAL A 13 17.76 36.36 -54.50
C VAL A 13 16.61 36.87 -53.62
N ALA A 14 15.45 36.21 -53.62
CA ALA A 14 14.32 36.60 -52.79
C ALA A 14 14.62 36.44 -51.28
N LEU A 15 15.16 35.28 -50.88
CA LEU A 15 15.58 35.02 -49.50
C LEU A 15 16.73 35.95 -49.08
N ALA A 16 17.75 36.14 -49.92
CA ALA A 16 18.85 37.05 -49.60
C ALA A 16 18.40 38.52 -49.48
N LYS A 17 17.43 38.95 -50.28
CA LYS A 17 16.84 40.29 -50.19
C LYS A 17 16.07 40.47 -48.88
N ILE A 18 15.18 39.54 -48.54
CA ILE A 18 14.42 39.55 -47.27
C ILE A 18 15.37 39.51 -46.06
N LEU A 19 16.42 38.69 -46.11
CA LEU A 19 17.43 38.60 -45.05
C LEU A 19 18.22 39.91 -44.89
N LYS A 20 18.56 40.58 -46.01
CA LYS A 20 19.29 41.85 -46.02
C LYS A 20 18.41 43.03 -45.56
N GLU A 21 17.13 43.04 -45.90
CA GLU A 21 16.15 44.06 -45.47
C GLU A 21 15.73 43.88 -44.00
N SER A 22 15.67 42.65 -43.51
CA SER A 22 15.39 42.36 -42.08
C SER A 22 16.60 42.51 -41.16
N LYS A 23 17.84 42.48 -41.69
CA LYS A 23 19.10 42.62 -40.93
C LYS A 23 19.11 43.75 -39.87
N PRO A 24 18.80 45.03 -40.19
CA PRO A 24 18.81 46.10 -39.17
C PRO A 24 17.69 45.97 -38.11
N TRP A 25 16.60 45.26 -38.43
CA TRP A 25 15.53 44.98 -37.47
C TRP A 25 15.92 43.83 -36.52
N ILE A 26 16.55 42.79 -37.06
CA ILE A 26 17.11 41.68 -36.27
C ILE A 26 18.29 42.15 -35.41
N GLU A 27 19.15 43.05 -35.89
CA GLU A 27 20.22 43.64 -35.07
C GLU A 27 19.66 44.49 -33.90
N ARG A 28 18.50 45.11 -34.06
CA ARG A 28 17.85 45.93 -33.02
C ARG A 28 17.03 45.13 -32.00
N PHE A 29 16.36 44.06 -32.44
CA PHE A 29 15.42 43.30 -31.60
C PHE A 29 15.83 41.84 -31.37
N GLY A 30 16.91 41.35 -31.98
CA GLY A 30 17.32 39.95 -31.97
C GLY A 30 17.50 39.36 -30.58
N THR A 31 18.15 40.10 -29.67
CA THR A 31 18.30 39.66 -28.27
C THR A 31 16.95 39.51 -27.57
N THR A 32 16.02 40.46 -27.78
CA THR A 32 14.66 40.42 -27.22
C THR A 32 13.82 39.31 -27.84
N LEU A 33 13.99 39.02 -29.13
CA LEU A 33 13.35 37.90 -29.82
C LEU A 33 13.86 36.55 -29.31
N ILE A 34 15.18 36.43 -29.06
CA ILE A 34 15.78 35.23 -28.46
C ILE A 34 15.23 35.01 -27.05
N TYR A 35 15.18 36.04 -26.19
CA TYR A 35 14.61 35.92 -24.85
C TYR A 35 13.10 35.65 -24.88
N GLY A 36 12.34 36.27 -25.78
CA GLY A 36 10.92 36.02 -25.96
C GLY A 36 10.63 34.59 -26.41
N LEU A 37 11.38 34.08 -27.40
CA LEU A 37 11.29 32.69 -27.86
C LEU A 37 11.68 31.71 -26.75
N ALA A 38 12.76 31.99 -26.01
CA ALA A 38 13.20 31.16 -24.89
C ALA A 38 12.15 31.12 -23.76
N ALA A 39 11.50 32.24 -23.45
CA ALA A 39 10.42 32.31 -22.47
C ALA A 39 9.19 31.51 -22.93
N VAL A 40 8.78 31.65 -24.20
CA VAL A 40 7.66 30.86 -24.76
C VAL A 40 7.99 29.36 -24.76
N LEU A 41 9.21 28.97 -25.12
CA LEU A 41 9.66 27.57 -25.08
C LEU A 41 9.73 27.03 -23.64
N ALA A 42 10.18 27.83 -22.67
CA ALA A 42 10.18 27.45 -21.26
C ALA A 42 8.75 27.26 -20.72
N ILE A 43 7.83 28.17 -21.04
CA ILE A 43 6.41 28.06 -20.66
C ILE A 43 5.77 26.84 -21.33
N ALA A 44 6.02 26.62 -22.63
CA ALA A 44 5.53 25.44 -23.34
C ALA A 44 6.10 24.13 -22.76
N ALA A 45 7.38 24.10 -22.38
CA ALA A 45 7.99 22.97 -21.71
C ALA A 45 7.34 22.69 -20.33
N VAL A 46 7.04 23.73 -19.54
CA VAL A 46 6.32 23.60 -18.27
C VAL A 46 4.88 23.10 -18.49
N ILE A 47 4.15 23.65 -19.46
CA ILE A 47 2.78 23.20 -19.81
C ILE A 47 2.79 21.73 -20.24
N VAL A 48 3.70 21.34 -21.14
CA VAL A 48 3.85 19.95 -21.59
C VAL A 48 4.28 19.04 -20.44
N TYR A 49 5.16 19.50 -19.54
CA TYR A 49 5.60 18.73 -18.37
C TYR A 49 4.45 18.51 -17.36
N VAL A 50 3.61 19.52 -17.13
CA VAL A 50 2.42 19.41 -16.26
C VAL A 50 1.33 18.55 -16.92
N ALA A 51 1.03 18.77 -18.20
CA ALA A 51 0.03 18.00 -18.95
C ALA A 51 0.42 16.54 -19.20
N ARG A 52 1.72 16.21 -19.11
CA ARG A 52 2.23 14.83 -19.14
C ARG A 52 2.21 14.13 -17.78
N ARG A 53 1.83 14.80 -16.70
CA ARG A 53 1.53 14.10 -15.43
C ARG A 53 0.16 13.47 -15.60
N PRO A 54 0.03 12.13 -15.66
CA PRO A 54 -1.28 11.49 -15.67
C PRO A 54 -2.03 11.91 -14.40
N PRO A 55 -3.19 12.60 -14.52
CA PRO A 55 -4.01 12.87 -13.37
C PRO A 55 -4.53 11.55 -12.83
N ALA A 56 -4.53 11.39 -11.51
CA ALA A 56 -5.27 10.32 -10.84
C ALA A 56 -6.72 10.31 -11.34
N THR A 57 -7.08 9.32 -12.14
CA THR A 57 -8.45 9.22 -12.65
C THR A 57 -9.38 8.76 -11.53
N ALA A 58 -10.67 9.12 -11.64
CA ALA A 58 -11.67 8.67 -10.68
C ALA A 58 -11.77 7.13 -10.64
N SER A 59 -11.57 6.47 -11.79
CA SER A 59 -11.51 5.02 -11.95
C SER A 59 -10.31 4.38 -11.23
N GLU A 60 -9.09 4.87 -11.42
CA GLU A 60 -7.90 4.35 -10.71
C GLU A 60 -8.04 4.54 -9.18
N SER A 61 -8.61 5.69 -8.77
CA SER A 61 -8.87 5.98 -7.36
C SER A 61 -9.91 5.02 -6.77
N GLN A 62 -10.98 4.74 -7.51
CA GLN A 62 -12.01 3.77 -7.13
C GLN A 62 -11.45 2.34 -7.07
N ALA A 63 -10.62 1.95 -8.04
CA ALA A 63 -9.99 0.63 -8.08
C ALA A 63 -9.05 0.42 -6.87
N LEU A 64 -8.23 1.43 -6.51
CA LEU A 64 -7.41 1.40 -5.30
C LEU A 64 -8.25 1.23 -4.02
N MET A 65 -9.43 1.86 -3.96
CA MET A 65 -10.33 1.78 -2.79
C MET A 65 -11.09 0.44 -2.70
N LEU A 66 -11.27 -0.27 -3.82
CA LEU A 66 -11.93 -1.57 -3.88
C LEU A 66 -10.96 -2.76 -3.74
N ALA A 67 -9.66 -2.54 -3.96
CA ALA A 67 -8.63 -3.57 -3.84
C ALA A 67 -8.51 -4.10 -2.40
N ALA A 68 -8.57 -5.43 -2.24
CA ALA A 68 -8.55 -6.11 -0.94
C ALA A 68 -7.39 -7.10 -0.79
N THR A 69 -6.95 -7.73 -1.87
CA THR A 69 -5.89 -8.74 -1.92
C THR A 69 -4.57 -8.16 -2.48
N PRO A 70 -3.39 -8.76 -2.19
CA PRO A 70 -2.13 -8.36 -2.82
C PRO A 70 -2.23 -8.32 -4.36
N GLU A 71 -2.95 -9.28 -4.94
CA GLU A 71 -3.21 -9.41 -6.37
C GLU A 71 -4.07 -8.27 -6.92
N ASP A 72 -5.13 -7.83 -6.22
CA ASP A 72 -5.91 -6.65 -6.61
C ASP A 72 -5.04 -5.38 -6.62
N TYR A 73 -4.26 -5.18 -5.55
CA TYR A 73 -3.34 -4.05 -5.46
C TYR A 73 -2.23 -4.13 -6.53
N GLN A 74 -1.81 -5.32 -6.94
CA GLN A 74 -0.90 -5.49 -8.06
C GLN A 74 -1.55 -5.03 -9.37
N ALA A 75 -2.79 -5.47 -9.65
CA ALA A 75 -3.52 -5.09 -10.87
C ALA A 75 -3.68 -3.57 -10.96
N VAL A 76 -4.10 -2.90 -9.88
CA VAL A 76 -4.17 -1.43 -9.81
C VAL A 76 -2.79 -0.78 -10.00
N ALA A 77 -1.72 -1.38 -9.48
CA ALA A 77 -0.36 -0.88 -9.62
C ALA A 77 0.26 -1.10 -11.01
N ASP A 78 -0.22 -2.10 -11.76
CA ASP A 78 0.19 -2.41 -13.13
C ASP A 78 -0.62 -1.54 -14.14
N GLU A 79 -1.92 -1.32 -13.90
CA GLU A 79 -2.78 -0.44 -14.70
C GLU A 79 -2.40 1.03 -14.54
N ALA A 80 -2.31 1.52 -13.29
CA ALA A 80 -1.93 2.89 -12.96
C ALA A 80 -0.39 3.08 -12.89
N ALA A 81 0.37 2.39 -13.74
CA ALA A 81 1.84 2.37 -13.68
C ALA A 81 2.46 3.77 -13.82
N ASN A 82 3.52 4.05 -13.06
CA ASN A 82 4.21 5.34 -12.96
C ASN A 82 3.34 6.52 -12.47
N THR A 83 2.14 6.27 -11.94
CA THR A 83 1.33 7.28 -11.26
C THR A 83 1.56 7.26 -9.74
N PRO A 84 1.13 8.30 -9.00
CA PRO A 84 1.04 8.24 -7.54
C PRO A 84 0.13 7.12 -7.04
N ILE A 85 -1.02 6.89 -7.69
CA ILE A 85 -1.95 5.80 -7.31
C ILE A 85 -1.28 4.44 -7.46
N GLY A 86 -0.67 4.15 -8.61
CA GLY A 86 0.01 2.87 -8.83
C GLY A 86 1.19 2.67 -7.89
N THR A 87 1.84 3.76 -7.44
CA THR A 87 2.89 3.70 -6.41
C THR A 87 2.32 3.38 -5.03
N VAL A 88 1.18 3.99 -4.64
CA VAL A 88 0.46 3.63 -3.41
C VAL A 88 -0.04 2.18 -3.47
N ALA A 89 -0.66 1.77 -4.58
CA ALA A 89 -1.12 0.41 -4.81
C ALA A 89 0.03 -0.61 -4.67
N ARG A 90 1.19 -0.34 -5.27
CA ARG A 90 2.37 -1.21 -5.14
C ARG A 90 2.88 -1.33 -3.70
N ILE A 91 2.82 -0.25 -2.92
CA ILE A 91 3.16 -0.27 -1.49
C ILE A 91 2.13 -1.11 -0.72
N ARG A 92 0.83 -0.98 -1.01
CA ARG A 92 -0.24 -1.78 -0.38
C ARG A 92 -0.14 -3.27 -0.71
N GLN A 93 0.21 -3.62 -1.95
CA GLN A 93 0.56 -5.00 -2.34
C GLN A 93 1.66 -5.55 -1.42
N ALA A 94 2.79 -4.83 -1.32
CA ALA A 94 3.94 -5.28 -0.52
C ALA A 94 3.62 -5.36 0.98
N GLU A 95 2.83 -4.43 1.51
CA GLU A 95 2.37 -4.42 2.90
C GLU A 95 1.48 -5.63 3.22
N LEU A 96 0.55 -6.00 2.32
CA LEU A 96 -0.34 -7.15 2.52
C LEU A 96 0.39 -8.49 2.34
N SER A 97 1.25 -8.64 1.33
CA SER A 97 2.10 -9.84 1.24
C SER A 97 3.02 -9.98 2.45
N LEU A 98 3.59 -8.89 2.97
CA LEU A 98 4.37 -8.95 4.22
C LEU A 98 3.50 -9.32 5.43
N GLN A 99 2.26 -8.82 5.54
CA GLN A 99 1.34 -9.18 6.61
C GLN A 99 0.94 -10.66 6.53
N ASN A 100 0.61 -11.15 5.33
CA ASN A 100 0.31 -12.55 5.06
C ASN A 100 1.50 -13.44 5.40
N ALA A 101 2.71 -13.05 4.97
CA ALA A 101 3.94 -13.74 5.32
C ALA A 101 4.13 -13.86 6.84
N VAL A 102 4.06 -12.74 7.57
CA VAL A 102 4.24 -12.72 9.04
C VAL A 102 3.20 -13.58 9.75
N ASN A 103 1.94 -13.58 9.31
CA ASN A 103 0.90 -14.46 9.86
C ASN A 103 1.24 -15.94 9.58
N ASN A 104 1.57 -16.25 8.33
CA ASN A 104 1.86 -17.62 7.89
C ASN A 104 3.15 -18.17 8.51
N MET A 105 4.10 -17.34 8.97
CA MET A 105 5.31 -17.81 9.68
C MET A 105 5.01 -18.67 10.93
N PHE A 106 3.76 -18.65 11.42
CA PHE A 106 3.28 -19.45 12.56
C PHE A 106 2.36 -20.63 12.17
N THR A 107 1.93 -20.73 10.91
CA THR A 107 0.90 -21.72 10.46
C THR A 107 1.30 -22.48 9.19
N ASP A 108 1.97 -21.84 8.23
CA ASP A 108 2.51 -22.44 7.02
C ASP A 108 3.83 -21.75 6.66
N ARG A 109 4.95 -22.35 7.09
CA ARG A 109 6.29 -21.78 6.86
C ARG A 109 6.60 -21.65 5.36
N LYS A 110 6.08 -22.54 4.50
CA LYS A 110 6.37 -22.52 3.06
C LYS A 110 5.68 -21.35 2.40
N LEU A 111 4.37 -21.22 2.60
CA LEU A 111 3.58 -20.09 2.08
C LEU A 111 4.07 -18.75 2.65
N ALA A 112 4.54 -18.74 3.90
CA ALA A 112 5.14 -17.56 4.51
C ALA A 112 6.40 -17.06 3.78
N ILE A 113 7.27 -17.99 3.34
CA ILE A 113 8.47 -17.64 2.58
C ILE A 113 8.09 -17.14 1.18
N GLU A 114 7.13 -17.79 0.51
CA GLU A 114 6.64 -17.37 -0.82
C GLU A 114 6.06 -15.93 -0.79
N GLU A 115 5.23 -15.60 0.20
CA GLU A 115 4.71 -14.24 0.39
C GLU A 115 5.80 -13.24 0.80
N LEU A 116 6.80 -13.66 1.60
CA LEU A 116 7.91 -12.80 1.98
C LEU A 116 8.85 -12.48 0.81
N ASP A 117 9.00 -13.42 -0.13
CA ASP A 117 9.73 -13.22 -1.40
C ASP A 117 8.98 -12.24 -2.31
N LYS A 118 7.65 -12.36 -2.45
CA LYS A 118 6.81 -11.37 -3.16
C LYS A 118 6.95 -9.96 -2.56
N ALA A 119 6.89 -9.85 -1.23
CA ALA A 119 7.03 -8.59 -0.50
C ALA A 119 8.43 -7.98 -0.68
N ALA A 120 9.48 -8.78 -0.50
CA ALA A 120 10.88 -8.35 -0.67
C ALA A 120 11.13 -7.80 -2.07
N ALA A 121 10.84 -8.58 -3.13
CA ALA A 121 11.04 -8.18 -4.51
C ALA A 121 10.23 -6.94 -4.91
N THR A 122 9.17 -6.60 -4.18
CA THR A 122 8.38 -5.39 -4.40
C THR A 122 8.96 -4.19 -3.65
N TYR A 123 9.38 -4.35 -2.39
CA TYR A 123 10.06 -3.31 -1.63
C TYR A 123 11.43 -2.95 -2.20
N ASP A 124 12.21 -3.92 -2.69
CA ASP A 124 13.52 -3.68 -3.29
C ASP A 124 13.39 -2.75 -4.51
N ARG A 125 12.52 -3.11 -5.47
CA ARG A 125 12.20 -2.28 -6.65
C ARG A 125 11.66 -0.89 -6.28
N LEU A 126 10.86 -0.77 -5.22
CA LEU A 126 10.38 0.51 -4.72
C LEU A 126 11.49 1.34 -4.04
N SER A 127 12.50 0.71 -3.45
CA SER A 127 13.60 1.39 -2.76
C SER A 127 14.64 1.98 -3.72
N GLU A 128 14.78 1.38 -4.91
CA GLU A 128 15.62 1.86 -6.01
C GLU A 128 15.05 3.11 -6.70
N ARG A 129 13.71 3.26 -6.66
CA ARG A 129 13.01 4.41 -7.22
C ARG A 129 13.33 5.71 -6.47
N LYS A 130 13.59 6.76 -7.25
CA LYS A 130 13.91 8.13 -6.77
C LYS A 130 12.73 9.10 -6.87
N ASP A 131 11.63 8.66 -7.47
CA ASP A 131 10.40 9.41 -7.73
C ASP A 131 9.28 9.10 -6.72
N VAL A 132 9.56 8.25 -5.72
CA VAL A 132 8.64 7.97 -4.61
C VAL A 132 8.63 9.15 -3.63
N ASP A 133 7.46 9.70 -3.36
CA ASP A 133 7.24 10.78 -2.39
C ASP A 133 7.80 10.46 -0.99
N GLY A 134 8.21 11.48 -0.23
CA GLY A 134 8.83 11.32 1.09
C GLY A 134 8.05 10.43 2.06
N VAL A 135 6.72 10.59 2.18
CA VAL A 135 5.89 9.79 3.11
C VAL A 135 5.75 8.34 2.61
N LEU A 136 5.68 8.15 1.30
CA LEU A 136 5.64 6.82 0.69
C LEU A 136 7.00 6.11 0.79
N ARG A 137 8.08 6.86 0.66
CA ARG A 137 9.48 6.43 0.78
C ARG A 137 9.79 5.98 2.21
N GLU A 138 9.29 6.70 3.20
CA GLU A 138 9.34 6.30 4.62
C GLU A 138 8.69 4.92 4.85
N ARG A 139 7.47 4.70 4.31
CA ARG A 139 6.78 3.39 4.36
C ARG A 139 7.55 2.28 3.63
N VAL A 140 8.19 2.59 2.49
CA VAL A 140 9.04 1.64 1.76
C VAL A 140 10.24 1.21 2.60
N LEU A 141 10.94 2.15 3.25
CA LEU A 141 12.06 1.80 4.13
C LEU A 141 11.61 0.99 5.36
N ALA A 142 10.46 1.31 5.95
CA ALA A 142 9.89 0.52 7.05
C ALA A 142 9.54 -0.90 6.59
N GLY A 143 9.03 -1.05 5.37
CA GLY A 143 8.79 -2.33 4.72
C GLY A 143 10.05 -3.17 4.53
N VAL A 144 11.11 -2.58 3.94
CA VAL A 144 12.43 -3.21 3.79
C VAL A 144 12.98 -3.70 5.15
N ALA A 145 12.90 -2.86 6.18
CA ALA A 145 13.41 -3.21 7.50
C ALA A 145 12.61 -4.35 8.16
N ARG A 146 11.28 -4.35 8.02
CA ARG A 146 10.42 -5.46 8.48
C ARG A 146 10.64 -6.75 7.68
N VAL A 147 10.90 -6.68 6.38
CA VAL A 147 11.29 -7.86 5.58
C VAL A 147 12.61 -8.43 6.09
N ALA A 148 13.63 -7.59 6.29
CA ALA A 148 14.93 -8.02 6.81
C ALA A 148 14.82 -8.64 8.21
N GLU A 149 14.01 -8.06 9.09
CA GLU A 149 13.72 -8.60 10.42
C GLU A 149 12.95 -9.92 10.37
N THR A 150 12.02 -10.09 9.43
CA THR A 150 11.27 -11.35 9.24
C THR A 150 12.17 -12.47 8.69
N ARG A 151 13.20 -12.12 7.92
CA ARG A 151 14.25 -13.05 7.46
C ARG A 151 15.36 -13.31 8.48
N CYS A 152 15.32 -12.70 9.67
CA CYS A 152 16.38 -12.82 10.65
C CYS A 152 16.48 -14.25 11.19
N ASP A 153 17.68 -14.83 11.17
CA ASP A 153 17.99 -16.16 11.68
C ASP A 153 18.80 -16.14 13.00
N GLY A 154 19.01 -14.95 13.54
CA GLY A 154 19.79 -14.73 14.77
C GLY A 154 21.29 -14.65 14.55
N THR A 155 21.80 -14.91 13.33
CA THR A 155 23.22 -14.66 13.02
C THR A 155 23.54 -13.18 13.00
N ASP A 156 24.78 -12.81 13.32
CA ASP A 156 25.23 -11.41 13.27
C ASP A 156 25.04 -10.79 11.87
N ALA A 157 25.06 -11.61 10.80
CA ALA A 157 24.82 -11.15 9.43
C ALA A 157 23.37 -10.69 9.21
N THR A 158 22.37 -11.51 9.55
CA THR A 158 20.96 -11.11 9.35
C THR A 158 20.52 -10.07 10.36
N VAL A 159 21.01 -10.15 11.61
CA VAL A 159 20.76 -9.15 12.65
C VAL A 159 21.31 -7.79 12.20
N LYS A 160 22.54 -7.74 11.67
CA LYS A 160 23.10 -6.52 11.10
C LYS A 160 22.28 -6.00 9.91
N ALA A 161 21.84 -6.87 8.99
CA ALA A 161 21.02 -6.44 7.85
C ALA A 161 19.71 -5.78 8.29
N ALA A 162 19.01 -6.35 9.29
CA ALA A 162 17.79 -5.77 9.84
C ALA A 162 18.04 -4.45 10.59
N VAL A 163 19.12 -4.38 11.40
CA VAL A 163 19.52 -3.15 12.12
C VAL A 163 19.91 -2.03 11.14
N ASP A 164 20.72 -2.33 10.14
CA ASP A 164 21.14 -1.35 9.12
C ASP A 164 19.94 -0.80 8.33
N ALA A 165 18.92 -1.62 8.06
CA ALA A 165 17.68 -1.20 7.41
C ALA A 165 16.86 -0.25 8.29
N TRP A 166 16.68 -0.55 9.58
CA TRP A 166 16.02 0.36 10.53
C TRP A 166 16.83 1.67 10.74
N GLN A 167 18.16 1.59 10.80
CA GLN A 167 19.04 2.76 10.86
C GLN A 167 18.94 3.63 9.60
N LYS A 168 18.79 3.02 8.41
CA LYS A 168 18.56 3.75 7.15
C LYS A 168 17.27 4.56 7.22
N LEU A 169 16.18 4.01 7.76
CA LEU A 169 14.94 4.75 8.01
C LEU A 169 15.18 5.95 8.93
N LEU A 170 15.79 5.74 10.10
CA LEU A 170 16.05 6.81 11.07
C LEU A 170 16.97 7.91 10.52
N LYS A 171 17.91 7.55 9.64
CA LYS A 171 18.80 8.51 8.97
C LYS A 171 18.09 9.35 7.91
N GLU A 172 17.17 8.76 7.15
CA GLU A 172 16.44 9.43 6.07
C GLU A 172 15.22 10.21 6.62
N PHE A 173 14.62 9.74 7.72
CA PHE A 173 13.42 10.29 8.37
C PHE A 173 13.59 10.41 9.90
N PRO A 174 14.52 11.25 10.41
CA PRO A 174 14.82 11.35 11.84
C PRO A 174 13.66 11.88 12.69
N GLU A 175 12.75 12.65 12.10
CA GLU A 175 11.53 13.18 12.75
C GLU A 175 10.25 12.45 12.31
N SER A 176 10.40 11.18 11.89
CA SER A 176 9.28 10.28 11.61
C SER A 176 8.31 10.22 12.80
N LYS A 177 7.03 10.50 12.56
CA LYS A 177 5.95 10.29 13.54
C LYS A 177 5.32 8.90 13.45
N MET A 178 5.65 8.13 12.41
CA MET A 178 5.04 6.81 12.14
C MET A 178 5.93 5.66 12.60
N PHE A 179 7.25 5.81 12.48
CA PHE A 179 8.20 4.69 12.61
C PHE A 179 9.43 4.97 13.48
N LYS A 180 9.65 6.20 13.98
CA LYS A 180 10.81 6.54 14.83
C LYS A 180 10.90 5.63 16.06
N ASP A 181 9.88 5.63 16.91
CA ASP A 181 9.87 4.88 18.18
C ASP A 181 10.11 3.38 17.98
N ILE A 182 9.47 2.77 16.97
CA ILE A 182 9.69 1.36 16.66
C ILE A 182 11.08 1.12 16.06
N ALA A 183 11.57 1.98 15.16
CA ALA A 183 12.90 1.81 14.58
C ALA A 183 14.02 1.97 15.63
N GLU A 184 13.90 2.93 16.55
CA GLU A 184 14.84 3.11 17.68
C GLU A 184 14.82 1.88 18.61
N ASP A 185 13.62 1.36 18.93
CA ASP A 185 13.46 0.14 19.73
C ASP A 185 14.07 -1.09 19.04
N ARG A 186 13.89 -1.26 17.73
CA ARG A 186 14.48 -2.36 16.96
C ARG A 186 15.99 -2.26 16.85
N VAL A 187 16.54 -1.08 16.55
CA VAL A 187 17.99 -0.85 16.53
C VAL A 187 18.63 -1.17 17.89
N LYS A 188 17.94 -0.92 19.00
CA LYS A 188 18.39 -1.27 20.35
C LYS A 188 18.24 -2.75 20.69
N LYS A 189 17.13 -3.40 20.31
CA LYS A 189 16.80 -4.77 20.74
C LYS A 189 17.34 -5.86 19.83
N LEU A 190 17.35 -5.67 18.51
CA LEU A 190 17.80 -6.71 17.56
C LEU A 190 19.23 -7.25 17.84
N PRO A 191 20.22 -6.41 18.24
CA PRO A 191 21.55 -6.89 18.61
C PRO A 191 21.62 -7.67 19.94
N ALA A 192 20.56 -7.68 20.77
CA ALA A 192 20.61 -8.31 22.08
C ALA A 192 20.61 -9.84 21.96
N GLU A 193 21.46 -10.53 22.74
CA GLU A 193 21.62 -11.99 22.66
C GLU A 193 20.32 -12.77 22.90
N ALA A 194 19.41 -12.27 23.75
CA ALA A 194 18.08 -12.85 23.91
C ALA A 194 17.25 -12.80 22.62
N THR A 195 17.35 -11.70 21.86
CA THR A 195 16.65 -11.51 20.58
C THR A 195 17.28 -12.36 19.48
N LYS A 196 18.61 -12.43 19.40
CA LYS A 196 19.31 -13.38 18.51
C LYS A 196 18.90 -14.82 18.77
N SER A 197 18.90 -15.23 20.04
CA SER A 197 18.51 -16.58 20.48
C SER A 197 17.07 -16.90 20.10
N PHE A 198 16.15 -15.94 20.23
CA PHE A 198 14.77 -16.11 19.78
C PHE A 198 14.67 -16.35 18.27
N TYR A 199 15.33 -15.55 17.42
CA TYR A 199 15.29 -15.76 15.97
C TYR A 199 15.92 -17.10 15.56
N ALA A 200 17.06 -17.47 16.16
CA ALA A 200 17.72 -18.75 15.90
C ALA A 200 16.85 -19.96 16.30
N TRP A 201 16.08 -19.85 17.40
CA TRP A 201 15.07 -20.85 17.77
C TRP A 201 13.86 -20.81 16.83
N PHE A 202 13.41 -19.62 16.42
CA PHE A 202 12.20 -19.45 15.60
C PHE A 202 12.39 -20.03 14.20
N GLN A 203 13.56 -19.89 13.58
CA GLN A 203 13.85 -20.49 12.26
C GLN A 203 13.89 -22.02 12.28
N GLN A 204 14.07 -22.65 13.45
CA GLN A 204 13.97 -24.11 13.59
C GLN A 204 12.50 -24.59 13.53
N GLN A 205 11.54 -23.69 13.77
CA GLN A 205 10.11 -24.04 13.75
C GLN A 205 9.61 -24.16 12.32
N LYS A 206 9.01 -25.31 12.00
CA LYS A 206 8.40 -25.60 10.70
C LYS A 206 6.90 -25.90 10.88
N PRO A 207 6.08 -24.88 11.16
CA PRO A 207 4.63 -25.04 11.11
C PRO A 207 4.20 -25.37 9.67
N GLU A 208 3.32 -26.35 9.56
CA GLU A 208 2.63 -26.77 8.34
C GLU A 208 1.12 -26.73 8.65
N PRO A 209 0.26 -26.46 7.64
CA PRO A 209 -1.19 -26.47 7.84
C PRO A 209 -1.66 -27.77 8.50
N GLY A 210 -2.56 -27.65 9.48
CA GLY A 210 -3.22 -28.81 10.06
C GLY A 210 -3.99 -29.59 8.99
N ASP A 211 -4.01 -30.92 9.12
CA ASP A 211 -4.74 -31.83 8.23
C ASP A 211 -6.26 -31.82 8.53
N ASP A 212 -6.78 -30.61 8.82
CA ASP A 212 -8.05 -30.32 9.49
C ASP A 212 -9.29 -30.48 8.56
N LEU A 213 -9.16 -31.34 7.56
CA LEU A 213 -10.27 -32.11 7.00
C LEU A 213 -10.68 -33.26 7.93
N GLN A 214 -9.99 -33.48 9.05
CA GLN A 214 -10.53 -34.24 10.17
C GLN A 214 -11.77 -33.52 10.71
N LEU A 215 -12.95 -34.06 10.39
CA LEU A 215 -14.20 -33.68 11.03
C LEU A 215 -14.03 -33.71 12.56
N PRO A 216 -14.79 -32.89 13.32
CA PRO A 216 -14.90 -33.06 14.75
C PRO A 216 -15.14 -34.54 15.09
N GLN A 217 -14.36 -35.08 16.05
CA GLN A 217 -14.43 -36.49 16.48
C GLN A 217 -15.82 -36.90 17.02
N ASP A 218 -16.74 -35.95 17.13
CA ASP A 218 -18.15 -36.11 17.52
C ASP A 218 -19.09 -36.60 16.39
N GLY A 219 -18.57 -37.24 15.33
CA GLY A 219 -19.41 -38.03 14.42
C GLY A 219 -18.68 -38.78 13.30
N PRO A 220 -19.36 -39.71 12.58
CA PRO A 220 -20.58 -40.43 12.95
C PRO A 220 -20.25 -41.83 13.50
N GLY A 221 -20.74 -42.16 14.69
CA GLY A 221 -20.51 -43.48 15.29
C GLY A 221 -20.71 -43.58 16.82
N LYS A 222 -20.81 -42.43 17.51
CA LYS A 222 -21.08 -42.35 18.96
C LYS A 222 -22.23 -41.41 19.35
N VAL A 223 -23.07 -41.01 18.40
CA VAL A 223 -24.33 -40.32 18.71
C VAL A 223 -25.36 -41.34 19.24
N PRO A 224 -26.00 -41.09 20.40
CA PRO A 224 -27.14 -41.88 20.84
C PRO A 224 -28.26 -41.86 19.79
N ALA A 225 -29.01 -42.97 19.66
CA ALA A 225 -30.11 -43.04 18.72
C ALA A 225 -31.15 -41.94 19.02
N ILE A 226 -31.45 -41.11 18.01
CA ILE A 226 -32.47 -40.06 18.12
C ILE A 226 -33.82 -40.74 18.36
N PRO A 227 -34.55 -40.43 19.45
CA PRO A 227 -35.87 -41.00 19.67
C PRO A 227 -36.81 -40.55 18.55
N HIS A 228 -37.54 -41.49 17.96
CA HIS A 228 -38.48 -41.19 16.89
C HIS A 228 -39.62 -40.34 17.43
N ILE A 229 -39.83 -39.17 16.83
CA ILE A 229 -40.98 -38.30 17.06
C ILE A 229 -41.75 -38.27 15.75
N ASP A 230 -42.97 -38.80 15.76
CA ASP A 230 -43.89 -38.74 14.63
C ASP A 230 -44.33 -37.28 14.40
N ILE A 231 -43.75 -36.63 13.39
CA ILE A 231 -44.19 -35.31 12.92
C ILE A 231 -45.17 -35.53 11.75
N PRO A 232 -46.43 -35.09 11.84
CA PRO A 232 -47.39 -35.27 10.77
C PRO A 232 -47.02 -34.48 9.52
N ASP A 233 -47.32 -35.04 8.35
CA ASP A 233 -47.02 -34.46 7.05
C ASP A 233 -47.80 -33.15 6.80
N LEU A 234 -47.07 -32.03 6.74
CA LEU A 234 -47.62 -30.70 6.50
C LEU A 234 -47.74 -30.33 5.01
N THR A 235 -47.46 -31.25 4.09
CA THR A 235 -47.47 -30.96 2.64
C THR A 235 -48.85 -31.15 1.98
N ALA A 236 -49.87 -31.59 2.72
CA ALA A 236 -51.23 -31.75 2.22
C ALA A 236 -51.95 -30.38 2.04
N PRO A 237 -52.36 -30.00 0.81
CA PRO A 237 -53.02 -28.71 0.57
C PRO A 237 -54.49 -28.73 0.96
N SER A 238 -54.83 -28.08 2.08
CA SER A 238 -56.22 -27.89 2.49
C SER A 238 -56.81 -26.62 1.85
N ILE A 239 -57.79 -26.79 0.96
CA ILE A 239 -58.57 -25.68 0.38
C ILE A 239 -59.97 -25.65 1.00
N ALA A 240 -60.24 -24.64 1.83
CA ALA A 240 -61.59 -24.17 2.14
C ALA A 240 -61.55 -22.65 2.45
N PRO A 241 -62.48 -21.83 1.94
CA PRO A 241 -62.28 -20.38 1.87
C PRO A 241 -62.90 -19.57 3.03
N ALA A 242 -62.25 -18.43 3.28
CA ALA A 242 -62.80 -17.17 3.80
C ALA A 242 -63.40 -17.11 5.22
N LYS A 243 -62.80 -16.23 6.04
CA LYS A 243 -63.49 -14.98 6.37
C LYS A 243 -62.50 -13.83 6.58
N VAL A 244 -62.84 -12.66 6.04
CA VAL A 244 -62.15 -11.39 6.31
C VAL A 244 -62.98 -10.65 7.34
N ASP A 245 -62.39 -10.30 8.47
CA ASP A 245 -62.92 -9.29 9.38
C ASP A 245 -61.84 -8.21 9.55
N ALA A 246 -62.19 -6.96 9.27
CA ALA A 246 -61.24 -5.86 9.09
C ALA A 246 -61.01 -5.08 10.39
N ALA A 247 -59.74 -4.81 10.71
CA ALA A 247 -59.34 -3.83 11.72
C ALA A 247 -57.97 -3.21 11.39
N THR A 248 -58.00 -1.93 10.99
CA THR A 248 -56.89 -0.94 10.94
C THR A 248 -57.17 0.05 12.09
N PRO A 249 -56.22 0.73 12.79
CA PRO A 249 -54.81 1.10 12.49
C PRO A 249 -53.80 0.44 13.48
N ALA A 250 -52.54 0.86 13.74
CA ALA A 250 -51.75 2.07 13.44
C ALA A 250 -50.23 1.78 13.42
N PRO A 251 -49.36 2.67 12.87
CA PRO A 251 -47.91 2.56 13.04
C PRO A 251 -47.45 3.09 14.41
N ALA A 252 -46.48 2.43 15.02
CA ALA A 252 -45.84 2.88 16.27
C ALA A 252 -44.47 3.49 15.98
N GLU A 253 -44.31 4.78 16.33
CA GLU A 253 -43.02 5.47 16.43
C GLU A 253 -42.25 4.97 17.66
N GLY A 254 -40.91 5.12 17.69
CA GLY A 254 -40.15 4.97 18.93
C GLY A 254 -38.71 4.49 18.80
N THR A 255 -37.80 5.36 18.34
CA THR A 255 -36.34 5.15 18.50
C THR A 255 -35.90 5.50 19.93
N PRO A 256 -35.16 4.62 20.64
CA PRO A 256 -34.35 5.01 21.79
C PRO A 256 -32.93 5.40 21.35
N ALA A 257 -32.43 6.54 21.83
CA ALA A 257 -31.07 7.02 21.55
C ALA A 257 -30.01 6.30 22.43
N PRO A 258 -28.71 6.35 22.06
CA PRO A 258 -27.63 5.77 22.88
C PRO A 258 -27.38 6.60 24.15
N ALA A 259 -27.11 5.93 25.27
CA ALA A 259 -26.72 6.59 26.51
C ALA A 259 -25.20 6.78 26.59
N GLU A 260 -24.75 8.01 26.84
CA GLU A 260 -23.36 8.33 27.21
C GLU A 260 -23.08 7.92 28.67
N GLY A 261 -21.84 7.54 28.98
CA GLY A 261 -21.45 7.08 30.32
C GLY A 261 -19.95 7.10 30.57
N THR A 262 -19.40 8.28 30.87
CA THR A 262 -17.99 8.48 31.26
C THR A 262 -17.73 8.09 32.72
N PRO A 263 -16.63 7.38 33.03
CA PRO A 263 -16.01 7.39 34.36
C PRO A 263 -14.74 8.25 34.37
N ALA A 264 -14.68 9.22 35.30
CA ALA A 264 -13.47 9.97 35.64
C ALA A 264 -12.70 9.27 36.80
N PRO A 265 -11.41 9.58 37.02
CA PRO A 265 -10.50 8.72 37.78
C PRO A 265 -10.54 8.92 39.31
N ALA A 266 -10.03 7.92 40.04
CA ALA A 266 -9.77 8.00 41.48
C ALA A 266 -8.28 8.22 41.76
N GLU A 267 -7.97 9.17 42.66
CA GLU A 267 -6.60 9.48 43.10
C GLU A 267 -6.18 8.67 44.34
N GLY A 268 -4.87 8.37 44.44
CA GLY A 268 -4.10 8.61 45.67
C GLY A 268 -4.05 7.53 46.77
N THR A 269 -2.88 6.89 46.94
CA THR A 269 -2.26 6.53 48.24
C THR A 269 -0.75 6.26 48.03
N PRO A 270 0.13 6.19 49.06
CA PRO A 270 1.20 7.18 49.18
C PRO A 270 2.65 6.62 49.15
N ALA A 271 3.62 7.53 49.26
CA ALA A 271 5.05 7.22 49.32
C ALA A 271 5.50 6.59 50.67
N PRO A 272 6.61 5.82 50.69
CA PRO A 272 7.24 5.38 51.93
C PRO A 272 8.17 6.46 52.53
N GLU A 273 8.06 6.69 53.84
CA GLU A 273 8.97 7.56 54.61
C GLU A 273 10.34 6.92 54.86
N LYS A 274 11.30 7.77 55.23
CA LYS A 274 12.62 7.35 55.73
C LYS A 274 12.59 7.16 57.26
N SER A 275 13.14 6.04 57.69
CA SER A 275 13.92 5.92 58.94
C SER A 275 15.08 4.94 58.65
N GLY A 276 16.27 5.08 59.22
CA GLY A 276 16.70 6.08 60.20
C GLY A 276 17.73 5.52 61.18
N GLU A 277 18.80 4.89 60.68
CA GLU A 277 20.06 4.60 61.40
C GLU A 277 21.22 4.50 60.39
#